data_AF-A0A6J1SMW3-F1
#
_entry.id   AF-A0A6J1SMW3-F1
#
_cell.length_a   1.000
_cell.length_b   1.000
_cell.length_c   1.000
_cell.angle_alpha   90.00
_cell.angle_beta   90.00
_cell.angle_gamma   90.00
#
_symmetry.space_group_name_H-M   'P 1'
#
loop_
_entity.id
_entity.type
_entity.pdbx_description
1 polymer ?
#
loop_
_entity_poly.entity_id
_entity_poly.type
_entity_poly.pdbx_seq_one_letter_code
_entity_poly.pdbx_strand_id
1 'polypeptide(L)'
;MDLDCEVCLEELNQTGRVPKVVPCGHTVCLQCLQCLPRPTRCPSCRAAFTVAPESLPNNFSLLRVMDRRGDSSSWAARHWCLDCRAAAKRRCWEEHEMVGTRTALRRLLEGTLPLASRQLEGLPGVLQEEQTLLALTLMAGDEWEVTLRGTGRVVSATLHNSEDPLTKTLWLLLAARAAIAEQDQQAPAARPGPASSPSPPRHHGPVPKEPSPSTTARRVGTQPPRATRPVDPPVMHDMLPAPPHHHIFDGFLQYEHATPPTGTTTSRRELNVASLCCTERNSRQQEKAAALLEVRGVRRLVGVVGSSCWDPDWSLQLLESAAPTVEELHVSHPSEAHLAAVLAMPRLRRLQVWCAPDAFGSRPPALPAAAPGPGLRWLTAVGLPLATLHALLKSHGRALEVLQLLVGTRGPGQWPMACGPSGVHLADVLVHADLRALWRLVLRRKDCCHERAACAEQLGLARFVLPRADVLCETCDHEELERF
;
A
#
# COMPACT_ATOMS: atom_id res chain seq x y z
N MET A 1 -22.77 -17.56 -5.59
CA MET A 1 -22.56 -17.38 -7.04
C MET A 1 -21.90 -18.65 -7.47
N ASP A 2 -22.74 -19.52 -8.00
CA ASP A 2 -22.46 -20.94 -8.09
C ASP A 2 -22.12 -21.18 -9.55
N LEU A 3 -21.07 -21.96 -9.81
CA LEU A 3 -20.47 -22.08 -11.14
C LEU A 3 -20.90 -23.38 -11.82
N ASP A 4 -22.08 -23.87 -11.47
CA ASP A 4 -22.58 -25.16 -11.87
C ASP A 4 -23.50 -25.01 -13.09
N CYS A 5 -23.44 -25.98 -14.00
CA CYS A 5 -24.31 -26.01 -15.17
C CYS A 5 -25.74 -26.41 -14.74
N GLU A 6 -26.73 -25.55 -14.96
CA GLU A 6 -28.15 -25.80 -14.61
C GLU A 6 -28.74 -27.11 -15.16
N VAL A 7 -28.11 -27.71 -16.18
CA VAL A 7 -28.58 -28.94 -16.85
C VAL A 7 -28.01 -30.22 -16.23
N CYS A 8 -26.76 -30.21 -15.77
CA CYS A 8 -26.11 -31.39 -15.19
C CYS A 8 -25.69 -31.23 -13.72
N LEU A 9 -25.87 -30.03 -13.14
CA LEU A 9 -25.53 -29.65 -11.76
C LEU A 9 -24.04 -29.89 -11.42
N GLU A 10 -23.17 -29.75 -12.43
CA GLU A 10 -21.73 -29.99 -12.33
C GLU A 10 -20.96 -28.71 -12.62
N GLU A 11 -19.85 -28.52 -11.90
CA GLU A 11 -19.01 -27.31 -12.01
C GLU A 11 -18.48 -27.13 -13.45
N LEU A 12 -18.68 -25.93 -13.98
CA LEU A 12 -18.17 -25.50 -15.27
C LEU A 12 -16.62 -25.56 -15.26
N ASN A 13 -16.01 -25.78 -16.43
CA ASN A 13 -14.54 -25.77 -16.55
C ASN A 13 -14.07 -25.29 -17.93
N GLN A 14 -12.75 -25.18 -18.14
CA GLN A 14 -12.18 -24.56 -19.35
C GLN A 14 -12.01 -25.52 -20.53
N THR A 15 -12.19 -26.83 -20.35
CA THR A 15 -11.75 -27.85 -21.32
C THR A 15 -12.88 -28.75 -21.84
N GLY A 16 -13.90 -29.05 -21.03
CA GLY A 16 -15.03 -29.92 -21.41
C GLY A 16 -16.40 -29.37 -21.05
N ARG A 17 -16.57 -28.87 -19.81
CA ARG A 17 -17.79 -28.19 -19.35
C ARG A 17 -17.69 -26.67 -19.57
N VAL A 18 -17.23 -26.25 -20.75
CA VAL A 18 -17.06 -24.84 -21.11
C VAL A 18 -18.43 -24.14 -21.12
N PRO A 19 -18.62 -23.01 -20.41
CA PRO A 19 -19.87 -22.29 -20.44
C PRO A 19 -20.08 -21.65 -21.81
N LYS A 20 -21.06 -22.14 -22.56
CA LYS A 20 -21.47 -21.64 -23.88
C LYS A 20 -22.75 -20.83 -23.77
N VAL A 21 -22.81 -19.68 -24.42
CA VAL A 21 -24.01 -18.84 -24.48
C VAL A 21 -24.83 -19.25 -25.70
N VAL A 22 -26.05 -19.74 -25.49
CA VAL A 22 -27.00 -20.02 -26.58
C VAL A 22 -27.64 -18.71 -27.09
N PRO A 23 -28.19 -18.65 -28.32
CA PRO A 23 -28.66 -17.39 -28.91
C PRO A 23 -29.75 -16.62 -28.13
N CYS A 24 -30.41 -17.27 -27.17
CA CYS A 24 -31.37 -16.65 -26.25
C CYS A 24 -30.74 -16.09 -24.95
N GLY A 25 -29.40 -16.05 -24.84
CA GLY A 25 -28.66 -15.48 -23.71
C GLY A 25 -28.37 -16.42 -22.54
N HIS A 26 -29.04 -17.58 -22.45
CA HIS A 26 -28.77 -18.57 -21.40
C HIS A 26 -27.38 -19.20 -21.56
N THR A 27 -26.77 -19.64 -20.45
CA THR A 27 -25.49 -20.34 -20.46
C THR A 27 -25.68 -21.82 -20.14
N VAL A 28 -25.10 -22.71 -20.95
CA VAL A 28 -25.11 -24.17 -20.74
C VAL A 28 -23.70 -24.70 -21.01
N CYS A 29 -23.26 -25.75 -20.32
CA CYS A 29 -21.95 -26.33 -20.59
C CYS A 29 -21.91 -27.04 -21.96
N LEU A 30 -20.77 -26.96 -22.65
CA LEU A 30 -20.57 -27.52 -23.99
C LEU A 30 -20.98 -29.00 -24.07
N GLN A 31 -20.56 -29.82 -23.10
CA GLN A 31 -20.91 -31.24 -23.01
C GLN A 31 -22.43 -31.48 -22.96
N CYS A 32 -23.19 -30.69 -22.20
CA CYS A 32 -24.65 -30.81 -22.16
C CYS A 32 -25.29 -30.41 -23.50
N LEU A 33 -24.78 -29.37 -24.16
CA LEU A 33 -25.28 -28.94 -25.48
C LEU A 33 -25.04 -29.98 -26.58
N GLN A 34 -23.92 -30.72 -26.51
CA GLN A 34 -23.60 -31.83 -27.40
C GLN A 34 -24.55 -33.03 -27.23
N CYS A 35 -25.11 -33.21 -26.04
CA CYS A 35 -26.09 -34.27 -25.74
C CYS A 35 -27.55 -33.91 -26.07
N LEU A 36 -27.84 -32.71 -26.57
CA LEU A 36 -29.22 -32.30 -26.85
C LEU A 36 -29.77 -32.97 -28.14
N PRO A 37 -31.02 -33.44 -28.14
CA PRO A 37 -31.66 -33.98 -29.33
C PRO A 37 -31.88 -32.87 -30.38
N ARG A 38 -31.81 -33.25 -31.65
CA ARG A 38 -32.13 -32.35 -32.77
C ARG A 38 -33.65 -32.39 -33.06
N PRO A 39 -34.31 -31.26 -33.38
CA PRO A 39 -33.77 -29.91 -33.47
C PRO A 39 -33.42 -29.32 -32.10
N THR A 40 -32.24 -28.70 -32.01
CA THR A 40 -31.65 -28.22 -30.75
C THR A 40 -32.49 -27.10 -30.14
N ARG A 41 -32.79 -27.21 -28.85
CA ARG A 41 -33.57 -26.22 -28.08
C ARG A 41 -32.86 -25.89 -26.78
N CYS A 42 -32.91 -24.62 -26.36
CA CYS A 42 -32.39 -24.20 -25.06
C CYS A 42 -33.13 -24.96 -23.93
N PRO A 43 -32.42 -25.63 -23.00
CA PRO A 43 -33.05 -26.30 -21.87
C PRO A 43 -33.89 -25.36 -20.98
N SER A 44 -33.38 -24.15 -20.71
CA SER A 44 -34.00 -23.17 -19.81
C SER A 44 -35.26 -22.52 -20.40
N CYS A 45 -35.24 -22.10 -21.68
CA CYS A 45 -36.35 -21.35 -22.31
C CYS A 45 -36.97 -21.96 -23.58
N ARG A 46 -36.54 -23.16 -24.00
CA ARG A 46 -37.05 -23.93 -25.16
C ARG A 46 -36.92 -23.29 -26.54
N ALA A 47 -36.30 -22.10 -26.62
CA ALA A 47 -35.95 -21.43 -27.88
C ALA A 47 -35.11 -22.35 -28.77
N ALA A 48 -35.51 -22.51 -30.03
CA ALA A 48 -34.81 -23.34 -31.00
C ALA A 48 -33.58 -22.63 -31.56
N PHE A 49 -32.50 -23.37 -31.83
CA PHE A 49 -31.31 -22.85 -32.50
C PHE A 49 -30.65 -23.92 -33.38
N THR A 50 -30.00 -23.47 -34.45
CA THR A 50 -29.38 -24.33 -35.48
C THR A 50 -27.84 -24.32 -35.44
N VAL A 51 -27.24 -23.45 -34.64
CA VAL A 51 -25.78 -23.32 -34.48
C VAL A 51 -25.23 -24.54 -33.74
N ALA A 52 -24.09 -25.06 -34.21
CA ALA A 52 -23.39 -26.18 -33.57
C ALA A 52 -22.86 -25.78 -32.16
N PRO A 53 -22.92 -26.67 -31.15
CA PRO A 53 -22.48 -26.38 -29.78
C PRO A 53 -21.07 -25.79 -29.66
N GLU A 54 -20.15 -26.27 -30.50
CA GLU A 54 -18.74 -25.88 -30.52
C GLU A 54 -18.57 -24.41 -30.97
N SER A 55 -19.38 -24.00 -31.94
CA SER A 55 -19.38 -22.67 -32.57
C SER A 55 -20.10 -21.60 -31.76
N LEU A 56 -20.81 -21.96 -30.69
CA LEU A 56 -21.42 -20.97 -29.79
C LEU A 56 -20.35 -20.18 -29.02
N PRO A 57 -20.57 -18.88 -28.74
CA PRO A 57 -19.61 -18.08 -27.98
C PRO A 57 -19.47 -18.58 -26.53
N ASN A 58 -18.26 -18.47 -25.99
CA ASN A 58 -18.00 -18.78 -24.58
C ASN A 58 -18.49 -17.63 -23.69
N ASN A 59 -19.00 -17.94 -22.50
CA ASN A 59 -19.26 -16.93 -21.47
C ASN A 59 -17.93 -16.52 -20.79
N PHE A 60 -17.21 -15.59 -21.40
CA PHE A 60 -15.92 -15.10 -20.91
C PHE A 60 -15.97 -14.48 -19.51
N SER A 61 -17.12 -13.95 -19.08
CA SER A 61 -17.30 -13.44 -17.72
C SER A 61 -17.20 -14.56 -16.68
N LEU A 62 -17.83 -15.70 -16.93
CA LEU A 62 -17.71 -16.88 -16.05
C LEU A 62 -16.29 -17.46 -16.11
N LEU A 63 -15.70 -17.60 -17.29
CA LEU A 63 -14.32 -18.11 -17.42
C LEU A 63 -13.32 -17.29 -16.58
N ARG A 64 -13.43 -15.96 -16.55
CA ARG A 64 -12.58 -15.08 -15.72
C ARG A 64 -12.83 -15.20 -14.21
N VAL A 65 -14.01 -15.67 -13.78
CA VAL A 65 -14.28 -16.03 -12.38
C VAL A 65 -13.67 -17.39 -12.05
N MET A 66 -13.68 -18.32 -13.01
CA MET A 66 -13.13 -19.67 -12.89
C MET A 66 -11.59 -19.65 -12.85
N ASP A 67 -10.94 -18.81 -13.67
CA ASP A 67 -9.49 -18.54 -13.60
C ASP A 67 -9.04 -18.18 -12.17
N ARG A 68 -9.86 -17.40 -11.45
CA ARG A 68 -9.59 -16.97 -10.07
C ARG A 68 -9.78 -18.08 -9.03
N ARG A 69 -10.49 -19.17 -9.36
CA ARG A 69 -10.70 -20.35 -8.48
C ARG A 69 -9.75 -21.51 -8.80
N GLY A 70 -9.34 -21.68 -10.06
CA GLY A 70 -8.41 -22.72 -10.49
C GLY A 70 -7.05 -22.66 -9.79
N ASP A 71 -6.68 -21.47 -9.30
CA ASP A 71 -5.47 -21.18 -8.51
C ASP A 71 -5.48 -21.80 -7.08
N SER A 72 -6.36 -22.76 -6.78
CA SER A 72 -6.60 -23.30 -5.43
C SER A 72 -5.41 -23.99 -4.77
N SER A 73 -4.44 -24.51 -5.53
CA SER A 73 -3.15 -25.01 -5.00
C SER A 73 -2.17 -23.87 -4.65
N SER A 74 -2.25 -22.76 -5.40
CA SER A 74 -1.52 -21.51 -5.14
C SER A 74 -2.10 -20.74 -3.94
N TRP A 75 -3.42 -20.81 -3.73
CA TRP A 75 -4.12 -20.16 -2.63
C TRP A 75 -3.64 -20.63 -1.24
N ALA A 76 -3.46 -21.95 -1.06
CA ALA A 76 -2.96 -22.53 0.20
C ALA A 76 -1.51 -22.10 0.51
N ALA A 77 -0.69 -21.87 -0.51
CA ALA A 77 0.67 -21.35 -0.35
C ALA A 77 0.71 -19.85 0.03
N ARG A 78 -0.39 -19.11 -0.19
CA ARG A 78 -0.51 -17.68 0.12
C ARG A 78 -1.12 -17.39 1.50
N HIS A 79 -1.60 -18.41 2.22
CA HIS A 79 -2.28 -18.26 3.52
C HIS A 79 -1.64 -19.07 4.64
N TRP A 80 -1.62 -18.48 5.83
CA TRP A 80 -1.13 -19.05 7.06
C TRP A 80 -2.27 -19.12 8.07
N CYS A 81 -2.40 -20.27 8.72
CA CYS A 81 -3.36 -20.49 9.80
C CYS A 81 -2.67 -20.13 11.12
N LEU A 82 -3.21 -19.17 11.86
CA LEU A 82 -2.61 -18.69 13.11
C LEU A 82 -2.73 -19.73 14.23
N ASP A 83 -3.87 -20.41 14.31
CA ASP A 83 -4.16 -21.45 15.31
C ASP A 83 -3.28 -22.69 15.10
N CYS A 84 -3.18 -23.17 13.86
CA CYS A 84 -2.34 -24.32 13.51
C CYS A 84 -0.84 -23.99 13.40
N ARG A 85 -0.45 -22.69 13.42
CA ARG A 85 0.91 -22.18 13.19
C ARG A 85 1.60 -22.85 11.99
N ALA A 86 0.88 -22.94 10.88
CA ALA A 86 1.32 -23.60 9.66
C ALA A 86 0.67 -22.99 8.41
N ALA A 87 1.19 -23.34 7.23
CA ALA A 87 0.51 -23.08 5.97
C ALA A 87 -0.93 -23.64 6.01
N ALA A 88 -1.90 -22.85 5.56
CA ALA A 88 -3.31 -23.15 5.71
C ALA A 88 -3.69 -24.43 4.94
N LYS A 89 -4.42 -25.33 5.60
CA LYS A 89 -5.01 -26.54 5.01
C LYS A 89 -6.50 -26.30 4.79
N ARG A 90 -7.15 -27.04 3.88
CA ARG A 90 -8.61 -26.87 3.61
C ARG A 90 -9.46 -26.84 4.89
N ARG A 91 -9.19 -27.75 5.83
CA ARG A 91 -9.86 -27.82 7.15
C ARG A 91 -9.68 -26.60 8.07
N CYS A 92 -8.70 -25.73 7.80
CA CYS A 92 -8.54 -24.48 8.55
C CYS A 92 -9.55 -23.42 8.12
N TRP A 93 -10.29 -23.62 7.01
CA TRP A 93 -11.17 -22.60 6.45
C TRP A 93 -12.48 -22.41 7.22
N GLU A 94 -12.95 -23.46 7.87
CA GLU A 94 -14.26 -23.49 8.54
C GLU A 94 -14.17 -23.08 10.03
N GLU A 95 -13.01 -23.27 10.66
CA GLU A 95 -12.86 -23.17 12.12
C GLU A 95 -11.71 -22.26 12.63
N HIS A 96 -10.75 -21.85 11.78
CA HIS A 96 -9.52 -21.19 12.23
C HIS A 96 -9.25 -19.83 11.55
N GLU A 97 -8.52 -18.93 12.22
CA GLU A 97 -8.13 -17.63 11.64
C GLU A 97 -6.99 -17.81 10.63
N MET A 98 -7.29 -17.54 9.36
CA MET A 98 -6.30 -17.52 8.28
C MET A 98 -5.99 -16.10 7.86
N VAL A 99 -4.71 -15.80 7.69
CA VAL A 99 -4.22 -14.53 7.17
C VAL A 99 -3.23 -14.77 6.03
N GLY A 100 -3.08 -13.80 5.12
CA GLY A 100 -2.07 -13.89 4.06
C GLY A 100 -0.65 -14.02 4.65
N THR A 101 0.26 -14.76 4.01
CA THR A 101 1.60 -15.08 4.56
C THR A 101 2.41 -13.85 4.96
N ARG A 102 2.32 -12.74 4.22
CA ARG A 102 2.96 -11.47 4.58
C ARG A 102 2.38 -10.84 5.85
N THR A 103 1.06 -10.96 6.05
CA THR A 103 0.36 -10.49 7.25
C THR A 103 0.68 -11.38 8.45
N ALA A 104 0.77 -12.70 8.24
CA ALA A 104 1.20 -13.66 9.25
C ALA A 104 2.61 -13.35 9.75
N LEU A 105 3.56 -13.17 8.82
CA LEU A 105 4.94 -12.82 9.15
C LEU A 105 4.99 -11.48 9.90
N ARG A 106 4.20 -10.48 9.48
CA ARG A 106 4.12 -9.19 10.18
C ARG A 106 3.63 -9.36 11.62
N ARG A 107 2.51 -10.06 11.86
CA ARG A 107 1.97 -10.31 13.21
C ARG A 107 2.95 -11.12 14.08
N LEU A 108 3.65 -12.11 13.52
CA LEU A 108 4.67 -12.89 14.23
C LEU A 108 5.92 -12.05 14.58
N LEU A 109 6.18 -10.99 13.83
CA LEU A 109 7.30 -10.06 14.05
C LEU A 109 6.89 -8.74 14.74
N GLU A 110 5.61 -8.60 15.07
CA GLU A 110 5.03 -7.40 15.67
C GLU A 110 5.49 -7.28 17.13
N GLY A 111 6.05 -6.12 17.48
CA GLY A 111 6.72 -5.90 18.77
C GLY A 111 8.07 -6.61 18.94
N THR A 112 8.38 -7.69 18.21
CA THR A 112 9.65 -8.41 18.34
C THR A 112 10.81 -7.70 17.61
N LEU A 113 10.59 -7.12 16.42
CA LEU A 113 11.64 -6.41 15.68
C LEU A 113 12.25 -5.21 16.45
N PRO A 114 11.47 -4.30 17.09
CA PRO A 114 12.02 -3.19 17.88
C PRO A 114 12.69 -3.64 19.19
N LEU A 115 12.36 -4.83 19.69
CA LEU A 115 13.04 -5.43 20.83
C LEU A 115 14.37 -6.08 20.39
N ALA A 116 14.35 -6.80 19.27
CA ALA A 116 15.53 -7.43 18.68
C ALA A 116 16.60 -6.42 18.28
N SER A 117 16.25 -5.27 17.69
CA SER A 117 17.22 -4.20 17.36
C SER A 117 18.00 -3.75 18.61
N ARG A 118 17.27 -3.40 19.68
CA ARG A 118 17.88 -2.95 20.95
C ARG A 118 18.72 -4.04 21.62
N GLN A 119 18.31 -5.31 21.50
CA GLN A 119 19.11 -6.44 22.00
C GLN A 119 20.38 -6.66 21.16
N LEU A 120 20.31 -6.49 19.83
CA LEU A 120 21.45 -6.60 18.91
C LEU A 120 22.48 -5.49 19.12
N GLU A 121 22.04 -4.25 19.32
CA GLU A 121 22.91 -3.10 19.61
C GLU A 121 23.73 -3.30 20.90
N GLY A 122 23.13 -3.90 21.93
CA GLY A 122 23.81 -4.24 23.18
C GLY A 122 24.61 -5.55 23.15
N LEU A 123 24.37 -6.43 22.17
CA LEU A 123 24.87 -7.81 22.16
C LEU A 123 26.41 -7.90 22.25
N PRO A 124 27.22 -7.13 21.50
CA PRO A 124 28.68 -7.22 21.55
C PRO A 124 29.28 -6.95 22.95
N GLY A 125 28.61 -6.13 23.77
CA GLY A 125 29.05 -5.82 25.14
C GLY A 125 28.67 -6.86 26.19
N VAL A 126 27.93 -7.91 25.81
CA VAL A 126 27.41 -8.95 26.71
C VAL A 126 27.96 -10.35 26.35
N LEU A 127 28.65 -10.50 25.21
CA LEU A 127 29.29 -11.75 24.83
C LEU A 127 30.46 -12.11 25.75
N GLN A 128 30.60 -13.40 26.03
CA GLN A 128 31.80 -13.95 26.66
C GLN A 128 32.97 -14.01 25.65
N GLU A 129 34.20 -14.21 26.15
CA GLU A 129 35.40 -14.24 25.31
C GLU A 129 35.35 -15.36 24.27
N GLU A 130 34.91 -16.56 24.64
CA GLU A 130 34.68 -17.71 23.75
C GLU A 130 33.67 -17.39 22.64
N GLN A 131 32.55 -16.74 22.98
CA GLN A 131 31.52 -16.32 22.02
C GLN A 131 32.02 -15.22 21.10
N THR A 132 32.86 -14.33 21.60
CA THR A 132 33.49 -13.25 20.83
C THR A 132 34.49 -13.83 19.84
N LEU A 133 35.32 -14.79 20.27
CA LEU A 133 36.23 -15.52 19.41
C LEU A 133 35.47 -16.27 18.31
N LEU A 134 34.41 -17.01 18.65
CA LEU A 134 33.56 -17.69 17.69
C LEU A 134 32.92 -16.72 16.67
N ALA A 135 32.44 -15.56 17.12
CA ALA A 135 31.90 -14.52 16.23
C ALA A 135 32.97 -14.01 15.24
N LEU A 136 34.19 -13.76 15.73
CA LEU A 136 35.33 -13.34 14.90
C LEU A 136 35.75 -14.43 13.91
N THR A 137 35.80 -15.71 14.33
CA THR A 137 36.08 -16.84 13.45
C THR A 137 35.05 -16.95 12.33
N LEU A 138 33.75 -16.86 12.64
CA LEU A 138 32.67 -16.87 11.65
C LEU A 138 32.79 -15.69 10.67
N MET A 139 33.13 -14.49 11.17
CA MET A 139 33.36 -13.29 10.35
C MET A 139 34.71 -13.27 9.60
N ALA A 140 35.61 -14.23 9.83
CA ALA A 140 36.90 -14.34 9.15
C ALA A 140 36.93 -15.45 8.08
N GLY A 141 36.04 -16.44 8.15
CA GLY A 141 35.87 -17.45 7.11
C GLY A 141 35.15 -16.89 5.87
N ASP A 142 35.48 -17.40 4.68
CA ASP A 142 34.87 -16.95 3.41
C ASP A 142 33.47 -17.53 3.19
N GLU A 143 33.23 -18.78 3.61
CA GLU A 143 32.00 -19.53 3.38
C GLU A 143 31.72 -20.51 4.53
N TRP A 144 30.46 -20.63 4.93
CA TRP A 144 29.99 -21.54 5.98
C TRP A 144 28.69 -22.26 5.58
N GLU A 145 28.62 -23.57 5.79
CA GLU A 145 27.35 -24.31 5.69
C GLU A 145 26.59 -24.26 7.03
N VAL A 146 25.41 -23.63 7.03
CA VAL A 146 24.52 -23.59 8.20
C VAL A 146 23.37 -24.57 8.00
N THR A 147 23.24 -25.53 8.92
CA THR A 147 22.18 -26.55 8.90
C THR A 147 21.23 -26.41 10.09
N LEU A 148 19.99 -26.01 9.82
CA LEU A 148 18.91 -25.95 10.80
C LEU A 148 18.11 -27.27 10.78
N ARG A 149 18.04 -27.96 11.92
CA ARG A 149 17.31 -29.23 12.08
C ARG A 149 16.10 -29.06 13.01
N GLY A 150 14.90 -29.17 12.44
CA GLY A 150 13.64 -29.29 13.20
C GLY A 150 13.16 -30.74 13.26
N THR A 151 12.05 -30.98 13.97
CA THR A 151 11.45 -32.30 14.26
C THR A 151 10.78 -32.98 13.05
N GLY A 152 11.44 -32.97 11.88
CA GLY A 152 10.92 -33.49 10.62
C GLY A 152 11.29 -32.66 9.38
N ARG A 153 12.17 -31.65 9.52
CA ARG A 153 12.70 -30.85 8.40
C ARG A 153 14.16 -30.49 8.68
N VAL A 154 14.99 -30.61 7.64
CA VAL A 154 16.37 -30.11 7.63
C VAL A 154 16.45 -29.04 6.56
N VAL A 155 17.02 -27.89 6.91
CA VAL A 155 17.33 -26.80 5.98
C VAL A 155 18.83 -26.54 6.08
N SER A 156 19.58 -26.94 5.07
CA SER A 156 20.97 -26.51 4.88
C SER A 156 21.01 -25.33 3.91
N ALA A 157 21.87 -24.36 4.20
CA ALA A 157 22.15 -23.23 3.33
C ALA A 157 23.61 -22.84 3.47
N THR A 158 24.29 -22.60 2.35
CA THR A 158 25.66 -22.10 2.34
C THR A 158 25.65 -20.57 2.33
N LEU A 159 26.27 -19.99 3.35
CA LEU A 159 26.33 -18.55 3.58
C LEU A 159 27.74 -18.08 3.29
N HIS A 160 27.85 -17.19 2.31
CA HIS A 160 29.10 -16.52 1.99
C HIS A 160 29.24 -15.31 2.91
N ASN A 161 30.45 -15.08 3.38
CA ASN A 161 30.76 -13.89 4.17
C ASN A 161 30.78 -12.65 3.27
N SER A 162 30.28 -11.53 3.79
CA SER A 162 30.17 -10.28 3.04
C SER A 162 30.19 -9.09 3.98
N GLU A 163 30.56 -7.93 3.44
CA GLU A 163 30.52 -6.65 4.16
C GLU A 163 29.09 -6.17 4.50
N ASP A 164 28.06 -6.92 4.13
CA ASP A 164 26.67 -6.59 4.42
C ASP A 164 26.38 -6.65 5.94
N PRO A 165 25.74 -5.61 6.52
CA PRO A 165 25.42 -5.58 7.94
C PRO A 165 24.53 -6.73 8.42
N LEU A 166 23.64 -7.28 7.59
CA LEU A 166 22.78 -8.40 7.97
C LEU A 166 23.57 -9.70 8.09
N THR A 167 24.53 -9.94 7.18
CA THR A 167 25.47 -11.08 7.26
C THR A 167 26.29 -11.03 8.55
N LYS A 168 26.88 -9.87 8.88
CA LYS A 168 27.65 -9.68 10.13
C LYS A 168 26.79 -9.84 11.38
N THR A 169 25.56 -9.31 11.34
CA THR A 169 24.57 -9.49 12.43
C THR A 169 24.15 -10.94 12.61
N LEU A 170 24.04 -11.72 11.52
CA LEU A 170 23.73 -13.14 11.57
C LEU A 170 24.86 -13.94 12.23
N TRP A 171 26.13 -13.67 11.91
CA TRP A 171 27.27 -14.31 12.58
C TRP A 171 27.32 -14.01 14.08
N LEU A 172 27.09 -12.75 14.46
CA LEU A 172 26.99 -12.35 15.87
C LEU A 172 25.86 -13.08 16.60
N LEU A 173 24.68 -13.20 15.98
CA LEU A 173 23.54 -13.94 16.54
C LEU A 173 23.82 -15.43 16.66
N LEU A 174 24.48 -16.04 15.68
CA LEU A 174 24.84 -17.46 15.72
C LEU A 174 25.84 -17.74 16.85
N ALA A 175 26.89 -16.93 16.99
CA ALA A 175 27.85 -17.07 18.08
C ALA A 175 27.21 -16.83 19.47
N ALA A 176 26.31 -15.85 19.59
CA ALA A 176 25.59 -15.56 20.83
C ALA A 176 24.58 -16.65 21.25
N ARG A 177 24.08 -17.43 20.29
CA ARG A 177 23.04 -18.46 20.49
C ARG A 177 23.55 -19.88 20.36
N ALA A 178 24.77 -20.08 19.87
CA ALA A 178 25.48 -21.32 20.00
C ALA A 178 25.69 -21.59 21.51
N ALA A 179 25.04 -22.63 22.02
CA ALA A 179 25.60 -23.34 23.16
C ALA A 179 26.91 -23.93 22.65
N ILE A 180 28.04 -23.36 23.08
CA ILE A 180 29.37 -23.72 22.59
C ILE A 180 29.64 -25.16 23.02
N ALA A 181 29.42 -26.08 22.09
CA ALA A 181 29.97 -27.41 22.12
C ALA A 181 31.17 -27.38 21.17
N GLU A 182 32.35 -27.07 21.72
CA GLU A 182 33.60 -27.38 21.04
C GLU A 182 33.66 -28.89 20.81
N GLN A 183 33.49 -29.29 19.56
CA GLN A 183 34.09 -30.53 19.06
C GLN A 183 35.29 -30.15 18.22
N ASP A 184 36.42 -30.01 18.91
CA ASP A 184 37.76 -30.00 18.31
C ASP A 184 37.86 -31.06 17.21
N GLN A 185 38.30 -30.65 16.03
CA GLN A 185 38.62 -31.59 14.96
C GLN A 185 39.97 -32.26 15.22
N GLN A 186 39.99 -33.25 16.12
CA GLN A 186 41.11 -34.18 16.21
C GLN A 186 40.92 -35.32 15.20
N ALA A 187 41.44 -35.14 13.99
CA ALA A 187 41.63 -36.24 13.05
C ALA A 187 42.79 -37.16 13.52
N PRO A 188 42.67 -38.50 13.37
CA PRO A 188 43.83 -39.38 13.31
C PRO A 188 44.09 -39.83 11.87
N ALA A 189 45.31 -39.59 11.38
CA ALA A 189 45.76 -40.03 10.06
C ALA A 189 46.54 -41.37 10.12
N ALA A 190 46.39 -42.20 9.07
CA ALA A 190 47.35 -43.23 8.61
C ALA A 190 47.64 -44.45 9.54
N ARG A 191 47.92 -45.70 9.10
CA ARG A 191 47.91 -46.42 7.79
C ARG A 191 47.65 -47.96 8.07
N PRO A 192 48.35 -49.01 7.55
CA PRO A 192 47.74 -49.92 6.55
C PRO A 192 47.79 -51.47 6.80
N GLY A 193 46.77 -52.20 6.30
CA GLY A 193 46.80 -53.66 5.97
C GLY A 193 46.77 -54.67 7.15
N PRO A 194 46.72 -56.00 6.91
CA PRO A 194 46.67 -56.76 5.64
C PRO A 194 45.44 -57.72 5.52
N ALA A 195 45.48 -58.68 4.58
CA ALA A 195 44.35 -59.48 4.07
C ALA A 195 44.01 -60.79 4.83
N SER A 196 42.80 -61.33 4.61
CA SER A 196 42.46 -62.77 4.72
C SER A 196 41.19 -63.14 3.93
N SER A 197 41.31 -64.07 2.97
CA SER A 197 40.21 -64.86 2.35
C SER A 197 40.45 -66.35 2.72
N PRO A 198 39.50 -67.32 2.59
CA PRO A 198 38.91 -67.82 1.32
C PRO A 198 37.40 -68.25 1.37
N SER A 199 36.57 -68.09 0.32
CA SER A 199 36.23 -69.03 -0.81
C SER A 199 35.39 -70.29 -0.42
N PRO A 200 34.81 -71.14 -1.32
CA PRO A 200 34.62 -71.15 -2.79
C PRO A 200 33.15 -71.60 -3.24
N PRO A 201 32.83 -72.15 -4.45
CA PRO A 201 32.94 -71.59 -5.82
C PRO A 201 31.82 -71.92 -6.89
N ARG A 202 32.03 -71.41 -8.14
CA ARG A 202 31.83 -72.00 -9.51
C ARG A 202 30.47 -71.80 -10.25
N HIS A 203 30.36 -71.70 -11.61
CA HIS A 203 31.23 -72.07 -12.77
C HIS A 203 30.96 -71.23 -14.08
N HIS A 204 32.00 -71.02 -14.93
CA HIS A 204 32.08 -70.82 -16.43
C HIS A 204 31.15 -69.81 -17.19
N GLY A 205 31.50 -69.16 -18.34
CA GLY A 205 32.58 -69.30 -19.34
C GLY A 205 32.78 -68.03 -20.25
N PRO A 206 33.48 -68.08 -21.41
CA PRO A 206 34.51 -67.06 -21.76
C PRO A 206 34.30 -66.04 -22.94
N VAL A 207 35.24 -65.07 -22.97
CA VAL A 207 35.54 -63.94 -23.91
C VAL A 207 36.41 -64.40 -25.12
N PRO A 208 36.27 -63.89 -26.38
CA PRO A 208 37.07 -62.76 -26.97
C PRO A 208 36.39 -61.99 -28.17
N LYS A 209 36.88 -60.91 -28.86
CA LYS A 209 38.00 -59.93 -28.71
C LYS A 209 37.77 -58.60 -29.50
N GLU A 210 38.77 -57.70 -29.41
CA GLU A 210 39.15 -56.47 -30.15
C GLU A 210 39.31 -56.56 -31.71
N PRO A 211 39.54 -55.46 -32.50
CA PRO A 211 40.22 -54.19 -32.13
C PRO A 211 39.71 -52.81 -32.69
N SER A 212 40.32 -51.76 -32.14
CA SER A 212 40.37 -50.32 -32.55
C SER A 212 41.16 -50.12 -33.88
N PRO A 213 41.37 -48.90 -34.48
CA PRO A 213 41.98 -47.72 -33.81
C PRO A 213 41.77 -46.28 -34.38
N SER A 214 42.42 -45.30 -33.71
CA SER A 214 43.07 -44.08 -34.26
C SER A 214 42.30 -42.77 -34.59
N THR A 215 42.67 -41.69 -33.89
CA THR A 215 43.00 -40.30 -34.33
C THR A 215 42.09 -39.55 -35.33
N THR A 216 41.85 -38.24 -35.21
CA THR A 216 42.86 -37.17 -35.11
C THR A 216 42.25 -35.83 -34.62
N ALA A 217 43.05 -34.98 -33.98
CA ALA A 217 42.63 -33.65 -33.54
C ALA A 217 42.69 -32.58 -34.66
N ARG A 218 41.82 -31.56 -34.60
CA ARG A 218 42.10 -30.25 -35.22
C ARG A 218 41.38 -29.09 -34.51
N ARG A 219 42.15 -28.08 -34.05
CA ARG A 219 41.64 -26.78 -33.57
C ARG A 219 41.37 -25.84 -34.75
N VAL A 220 40.20 -25.20 -34.74
CA VAL A 220 39.86 -23.85 -35.25
C VAL A 220 38.65 -23.44 -34.39
N GLY A 221 38.44 -22.24 -33.86
CA GLY A 221 39.00 -20.91 -34.09
C GLY A 221 37.84 -19.94 -33.82
N THR A 222 38.02 -19.00 -32.89
CA THR A 222 36.96 -18.15 -32.33
C THR A 222 36.46 -17.05 -33.27
N GLN A 223 35.15 -16.75 -33.27
CA GLN A 223 34.61 -15.42 -33.60
C GLN A 223 33.23 -15.16 -32.92
N PRO A 224 32.83 -13.88 -32.70
CA PRO A 224 31.74 -13.49 -31.80
C PRO A 224 30.36 -13.29 -32.49
N PRO A 225 29.26 -13.20 -31.71
CA PRO A 225 27.92 -12.94 -32.25
C PRO A 225 27.72 -11.51 -32.75
N ARG A 226 26.80 -11.37 -33.72
CA ARG A 226 26.60 -10.18 -34.55
C ARG A 226 25.40 -9.34 -34.06
N ALA A 227 25.52 -8.02 -34.07
CA ALA A 227 24.47 -7.11 -33.63
C ALA A 227 23.22 -7.11 -34.55
N THR A 228 22.03 -6.99 -33.95
CA THR A 228 20.74 -6.82 -34.64
C THR A 228 20.37 -5.34 -34.79
N ARG A 229 19.69 -5.00 -35.89
CA ARG A 229 19.33 -3.63 -36.30
C ARG A 229 18.17 -3.02 -35.49
N PRO A 230 18.00 -1.67 -35.50
CA PRO A 230 16.82 -1.01 -34.96
C PRO A 230 15.60 -1.23 -35.88
N VAL A 231 14.40 -1.04 -35.31
CA VAL A 231 13.12 -1.05 -36.03
C VAL A 231 12.54 0.37 -35.97
N ASP A 232 12.10 0.89 -37.11
CA ASP A 232 11.53 2.25 -37.23
C ASP A 232 10.15 2.39 -36.56
N PRO A 233 9.78 3.59 -36.07
CA PRO A 233 8.46 3.84 -35.47
C PRO A 233 7.37 4.07 -36.54
N PRO A 234 6.12 3.66 -36.30
CA PRO A 234 5.01 3.93 -37.21
C PRO A 234 4.52 5.39 -37.11
N VAL A 235 4.12 5.94 -38.27
CA VAL A 235 3.63 7.31 -38.46
C VAL A 235 2.15 7.45 -38.08
N MET A 236 1.75 8.64 -37.62
CA MET A 236 0.35 8.98 -37.29
C MET A 236 -0.52 9.14 -38.54
N HIS A 237 -1.75 8.61 -38.51
CA HIS A 237 -3.00 9.31 -38.91
C HIS A 237 -4.20 8.38 -38.68
N ASP A 238 -5.02 8.66 -37.65
CA ASP A 238 -6.38 9.20 -37.86
C ASP A 238 -7.06 9.50 -36.51
N MET A 239 -7.76 10.64 -36.44
CA MET A 239 -8.39 11.13 -35.23
C MET A 239 -9.89 10.81 -35.21
N LEU A 240 -10.35 10.16 -34.13
CA LEU A 240 -11.74 10.25 -33.66
C LEU A 240 -11.73 10.55 -32.14
N PRO A 241 -12.73 11.30 -31.63
CA PRO A 241 -12.53 12.16 -30.47
C PRO A 241 -12.52 11.42 -29.13
N ALA A 242 -11.74 11.95 -28.19
CA ALA A 242 -11.79 11.57 -26.79
C ALA A 242 -13.16 11.93 -26.16
N PRO A 243 -13.66 11.13 -25.19
CA PRO A 243 -14.90 11.44 -24.49
C PRO A 243 -14.78 12.72 -23.64
N PRO A 244 -15.85 13.49 -23.47
CA PRO A 244 -15.79 14.77 -22.78
C PRO A 244 -15.55 14.59 -21.27
N HIS A 245 -14.40 15.09 -20.80
CA HIS A 245 -14.10 15.30 -19.37
C HIS A 245 -14.90 16.50 -18.81
N HIS A 246 -16.23 16.40 -18.80
CA HIS A 246 -17.14 17.51 -18.44
C HIS A 246 -18.26 17.14 -17.46
N HIS A 247 -18.01 16.23 -16.50
CA HIS A 247 -18.95 15.91 -15.41
C HIS A 247 -18.27 15.72 -14.04
N ILE A 248 -17.29 16.56 -13.69
CA ILE A 248 -16.67 16.60 -12.34
C ILE A 248 -16.77 18.00 -11.69
N PHE A 249 -17.43 18.97 -12.35
CA PHE A 249 -17.51 20.36 -11.86
C PHE A 249 -18.87 20.80 -11.29
N ASP A 250 -19.96 20.04 -11.48
CA ASP A 250 -21.30 20.43 -11.00
C ASP A 250 -21.49 20.33 -9.47
N GLY A 251 -20.57 19.68 -8.76
CA GLY A 251 -20.59 19.62 -7.28
C GLY A 251 -20.12 20.88 -6.56
N PHE A 252 -19.54 21.86 -7.27
CA PHE A 252 -18.82 22.98 -6.64
C PHE A 252 -19.69 24.18 -6.22
N LEU A 253 -21.00 24.19 -6.49
CA LEU A 253 -21.90 25.31 -6.19
C LEU A 253 -22.92 25.05 -5.07
N GLN A 254 -22.85 23.91 -4.36
CA GLN A 254 -23.66 23.63 -3.18
C GLN A 254 -22.84 23.70 -1.88
N TYR A 255 -22.40 24.92 -1.56
CA TYR A 255 -22.26 25.34 -0.16
C TYR A 255 -23.41 26.29 0.15
N GLU A 256 -24.30 25.87 1.05
CA GLU A 256 -25.52 26.57 1.36
C GLU A 256 -25.26 27.97 1.93
N HIS A 257 -26.11 28.92 1.54
CA HIS A 257 -26.11 30.28 2.07
C HIS A 257 -26.60 30.31 3.53
N ALA A 258 -25.72 29.95 4.47
CA ALA A 258 -25.89 30.33 5.86
C ALA A 258 -25.69 31.85 6.00
N THR A 259 -26.79 32.61 5.98
CA THR A 259 -26.77 34.04 6.30
C THR A 259 -26.32 34.24 7.76
N PRO A 260 -25.23 35.01 8.02
CA PRO A 260 -24.80 35.25 9.39
C PRO A 260 -25.80 36.17 10.11
N PRO A 261 -26.09 35.93 11.41
CA PRO A 261 -26.92 36.83 12.18
C PRO A 261 -26.25 38.21 12.26
N THR A 262 -27.05 39.27 12.07
CA THR A 262 -26.58 40.66 12.12
C THR A 262 -26.21 41.08 13.54
N GLY A 263 -24.96 40.81 13.92
CA GLY A 263 -24.31 41.28 15.15
C GLY A 263 -23.06 42.10 14.84
N THR A 264 -23.03 43.35 15.29
CA THR A 264 -21.95 44.31 14.98
C THR A 264 -20.66 44.03 15.76
N THR A 265 -19.57 43.67 15.07
CA THR A 265 -18.19 43.74 15.62
C THR A 265 -17.16 44.23 14.58
N THR A 266 -16.74 45.49 14.75
CA THR A 266 -15.45 46.11 14.35
C THR A 266 -14.60 45.46 13.23
N SER A 267 -14.66 46.09 12.05
CA SER A 267 -13.62 46.18 11.00
C SER A 267 -12.68 44.98 10.79
N ARG A 268 -13.22 43.92 10.17
CA ARG A 268 -12.42 42.81 9.67
C ARG A 268 -12.21 42.95 8.15
N ARG A 269 -11.00 43.35 7.72
CA ARG A 269 -10.66 43.36 6.28
C ARG A 269 -10.53 41.93 5.78
N GLU A 270 -11.45 41.55 4.91
CA GLU A 270 -11.55 40.24 4.26
C GLU A 270 -11.41 40.42 2.74
N LEU A 271 -10.70 39.49 2.10
CA LEU A 271 -10.56 39.45 0.65
C LEU A 271 -10.86 38.04 0.15
N ASN A 272 -11.75 37.95 -0.84
CA ASN A 272 -12.09 36.71 -1.53
C ASN A 272 -11.53 36.76 -2.96
N VAL A 273 -10.67 35.80 -3.30
CA VAL A 273 -9.97 35.75 -4.60
C VAL A 273 -10.41 34.58 -5.50
N ALA A 274 -11.45 33.84 -5.12
CA ALA A 274 -11.90 32.65 -5.87
C ALA A 274 -12.14 32.94 -7.36
N SER A 275 -12.78 34.07 -7.68
CA SER A 275 -13.03 34.50 -9.06
C SER A 275 -11.75 34.81 -9.84
N LEU A 276 -10.69 35.30 -9.18
CA LEU A 276 -9.41 35.63 -9.80
C LEU A 276 -8.51 34.40 -9.97
N CYS A 277 -8.47 33.49 -8.99
CA CYS A 277 -7.79 32.20 -9.08
C CYS A 277 -8.32 31.35 -10.25
N CYS A 278 -9.61 31.46 -10.58
CA CYS A 278 -10.21 30.79 -11.73
C CYS A 278 -9.96 31.48 -13.09
N THR A 279 -9.07 32.48 -13.17
CA THR A 279 -8.75 33.17 -14.45
C THR A 279 -7.32 32.95 -14.91
N GLU A 280 -7.17 32.78 -16.23
CA GLU A 280 -5.88 32.59 -16.90
C GLU A 280 -4.83 33.64 -16.52
N ARG A 281 -3.55 33.26 -16.59
CA ARG A 281 -2.39 34.14 -16.32
C ARG A 281 -2.48 35.54 -16.95
N ASN A 282 -2.98 35.62 -18.17
CA ASN A 282 -3.08 36.88 -18.91
C ASN A 282 -4.45 37.59 -18.77
N SER A 283 -5.41 36.97 -18.10
CA SER A 283 -6.73 37.55 -17.82
C SER A 283 -6.72 38.41 -16.55
N ARG A 284 -7.53 39.48 -16.56
CA ARG A 284 -7.82 40.35 -15.39
C ARG A 284 -6.55 40.88 -14.67
N GLN A 285 -5.47 41.15 -15.40
CA GLN A 285 -4.17 41.55 -14.83
C GLN A 285 -4.26 42.78 -13.90
N GLN A 286 -5.13 43.75 -14.19
CA GLN A 286 -5.36 44.92 -13.32
C GLN A 286 -6.02 44.53 -11.99
N GLU A 287 -7.02 43.65 -12.00
CA GLU A 287 -7.67 43.13 -10.78
C GLU A 287 -6.70 42.27 -9.97
N LYS A 288 -5.92 41.40 -10.64
CA LYS A 288 -4.83 40.61 -10.03
C LYS A 288 -3.76 41.48 -9.36
N ALA A 289 -3.37 42.60 -9.99
CA ALA A 289 -2.43 43.56 -9.42
C ALA A 289 -3.03 44.36 -8.24
N ALA A 290 -4.29 44.77 -8.34
CA ALA A 290 -5.01 45.44 -7.25
C ALA A 290 -5.12 44.53 -6.02
N ALA A 291 -5.48 43.25 -6.20
CA ALA A 291 -5.55 42.26 -5.13
C ALA A 291 -4.20 42.04 -4.43
N LEU A 292 -3.08 42.03 -5.16
CA LEU A 292 -1.72 41.94 -4.59
C LEU A 292 -1.32 43.17 -3.73
N LEU A 293 -1.92 44.33 -3.99
CA LEU A 293 -1.74 45.52 -3.16
C LEU A 293 -2.67 45.50 -1.94
N GLU A 294 -3.93 45.11 -2.14
CA GLU A 294 -4.96 45.07 -1.09
C GLU A 294 -4.65 44.01 -0.02
N VAL A 295 -4.21 42.81 -0.42
CA VAL A 295 -3.99 41.67 0.47
C VAL A 295 -3.01 41.95 1.61
N ARG A 296 -2.08 42.89 1.40
CA ARG A 296 -1.08 43.31 2.39
C ARG A 296 -1.71 43.84 3.70
N GLY A 297 -2.95 44.31 3.65
CA GLY A 297 -3.70 44.81 4.81
C GLY A 297 -4.87 43.91 5.27
N VAL A 298 -4.98 42.69 4.75
CA VAL A 298 -6.11 41.78 4.97
C VAL A 298 -5.85 40.84 6.15
N ARG A 299 -6.88 40.57 6.97
CA ARG A 299 -6.82 39.60 8.08
C ARG A 299 -7.47 38.26 7.74
N ARG A 300 -8.40 38.23 6.77
CA ARG A 300 -9.08 37.01 6.30
C ARG A 300 -8.95 36.89 4.79
N LEU A 301 -8.21 35.88 4.33
CA LEU A 301 -8.04 35.60 2.91
C LEU A 301 -8.75 34.28 2.57
N VAL A 302 -9.65 34.29 1.59
CA VAL A 302 -10.44 33.11 1.22
C VAL A 302 -10.48 32.89 -0.28
N GLY A 303 -10.66 31.63 -0.69
CA GLY A 303 -10.79 31.26 -2.10
C GLY A 303 -9.47 31.18 -2.85
N VAL A 304 -8.33 31.07 -2.16
CA VAL A 304 -7.03 30.86 -2.81
C VAL A 304 -6.99 29.44 -3.37
N VAL A 305 -6.73 29.29 -4.67
CA VAL A 305 -6.52 27.99 -5.32
C VAL A 305 -5.05 27.88 -5.71
N GLY A 306 -4.40 26.75 -5.41
CA GLY A 306 -2.99 26.50 -5.67
C GLY A 306 -2.71 25.84 -7.02
N SER A 307 -2.22 24.58 -7.01
CA SER A 307 -1.76 23.85 -8.20
C SER A 307 -2.83 23.60 -9.27
N SER A 308 -4.12 23.69 -8.92
CA SER A 308 -5.24 23.54 -9.85
C SER A 308 -5.78 24.88 -10.37
N CYS A 309 -5.13 26.01 -10.07
CA CYS A 309 -5.50 27.30 -10.63
C CYS A 309 -4.81 27.56 -11.98
N TRP A 310 -5.35 28.50 -12.77
CA TRP A 310 -4.81 28.85 -14.09
C TRP A 310 -3.58 29.79 -14.03
N ASP A 311 -3.11 30.12 -12.82
CA ASP A 311 -2.01 31.05 -12.57
C ASP A 311 -1.34 30.79 -11.19
N PRO A 312 -0.65 29.64 -11.02
CA PRO A 312 -0.12 29.20 -9.71
C PRO A 312 1.02 30.09 -9.18
N ASP A 313 1.66 30.87 -10.06
CA ASP A 313 2.68 31.85 -9.69
C ASP A 313 2.02 33.05 -8.98
N TRP A 314 0.88 33.53 -9.50
CA TRP A 314 0.12 34.62 -8.88
C TRP A 314 -0.48 34.24 -7.53
N SER A 315 -1.03 33.02 -7.39
CA SER A 315 -1.55 32.55 -6.10
C SER A 315 -0.47 32.39 -5.04
N LEU A 316 0.75 31.98 -5.43
CA LEU A 316 1.91 31.95 -4.53
C LEU A 316 2.33 33.38 -4.11
N GLN A 317 2.47 34.29 -5.08
CA GLN A 317 2.82 35.70 -4.82
C GLN A 317 1.78 36.41 -3.94
N LEU A 318 0.50 36.04 -4.07
CA LEU A 318 -0.59 36.51 -3.22
C LEU A 318 -0.41 36.02 -1.78
N LEU A 319 -0.11 34.74 -1.55
CA LEU A 319 0.16 34.20 -0.21
C LEU A 319 1.39 34.85 0.43
N GLU A 320 2.48 35.03 -0.31
CA GLU A 320 3.69 35.70 0.17
C GLU A 320 3.42 37.17 0.56
N SER A 321 2.62 37.88 -0.24
CA SER A 321 2.19 39.27 0.05
C SER A 321 1.24 39.37 1.24
N ALA A 322 0.47 38.31 1.52
CA ALA A 322 -0.51 38.22 2.59
C ALA A 322 0.08 37.76 3.94
N ALA A 323 1.20 37.04 3.90
CA ALA A 323 1.83 36.38 5.06
C ALA A 323 1.99 37.25 6.32
N PRO A 324 2.42 38.53 6.27
CA PRO A 324 2.66 39.30 7.50
C PRO A 324 1.38 39.75 8.24
N THR A 325 0.20 39.70 7.61
CA THR A 325 -1.04 40.29 8.14
C THR A 325 -2.23 39.35 8.24
N VAL A 326 -2.26 38.24 7.48
CA VAL A 326 -3.35 37.27 7.52
C VAL A 326 -3.38 36.49 8.85
N GLU A 327 -4.57 36.42 9.45
CA GLU A 327 -4.87 35.67 10.66
C GLU A 327 -5.75 34.44 10.35
N GLU A 328 -6.56 34.49 9.29
CA GLU A 328 -7.37 33.36 8.83
C GLU A 328 -7.26 33.15 7.32
N LEU A 329 -6.99 31.92 6.90
CA LEU A 329 -6.78 31.53 5.49
C LEU A 329 -7.65 30.33 5.09
N HIS A 330 -8.25 30.40 3.90
CA HIS A 330 -8.77 29.23 3.18
C HIS A 330 -8.02 29.05 1.86
N VAL A 331 -7.37 27.88 1.70
CA VAL A 331 -6.63 27.49 0.50
C VAL A 331 -7.06 26.10 0.00
N SER A 332 -7.29 25.99 -1.30
CA SER A 332 -7.66 24.76 -1.99
C SER A 332 -6.56 24.31 -2.96
N HIS A 333 -6.27 23.02 -2.99
CA HIS A 333 -5.24 22.38 -3.80
C HIS A 333 -3.85 23.07 -3.72
N PRO A 334 -3.30 23.39 -2.54
CA PRO A 334 -1.96 23.98 -2.45
C PRO A 334 -0.89 23.03 -2.97
N SER A 335 0.10 23.55 -3.72
CA SER A 335 1.36 22.84 -3.96
C SER A 335 2.28 22.90 -2.73
N GLU A 336 3.41 22.19 -2.76
CA GLU A 336 4.43 22.25 -1.69
C GLU A 336 4.90 23.69 -1.39
N ALA A 337 5.12 24.51 -2.43
CA ALA A 337 5.48 25.92 -2.27
C ALA A 337 4.37 26.74 -1.58
N HIS A 338 3.09 26.48 -1.93
CA HIS A 338 1.96 27.13 -1.28
C HIS A 338 1.88 26.74 0.21
N LEU A 339 2.03 25.44 0.55
CA LEU A 339 2.06 25.01 1.96
C LEU A 339 3.23 25.61 2.74
N ALA A 340 4.42 25.70 2.13
CA ALA A 340 5.58 26.34 2.74
C ALA A 340 5.32 27.84 3.05
N ALA A 341 4.74 28.57 2.09
CA ALA A 341 4.35 29.97 2.29
C ALA A 341 3.31 30.14 3.41
N VAL A 342 2.33 29.24 3.50
CA VAL A 342 1.31 29.21 4.57
C VAL A 342 1.93 28.95 5.94
N LEU A 343 2.90 28.03 6.04
CA LEU A 343 3.57 27.71 7.32
C LEU A 343 4.58 28.77 7.77
N ALA A 344 5.01 29.63 6.85
CA ALA A 344 5.84 30.80 7.14
C ALA A 344 5.02 31.98 7.71
N MET A 345 3.68 31.94 7.71
CA MET A 345 2.84 33.07 8.13
C MET A 345 2.84 33.28 9.66
N PRO A 346 3.47 34.34 10.20
CA PRO A 346 3.68 34.51 11.65
C PRO A 346 2.42 34.85 12.45
N ARG A 347 1.30 35.20 11.79
CA ARG A 347 0.03 35.61 12.45
C ARG A 347 -1.13 34.63 12.24
N LEU A 348 -0.93 33.56 11.49
CA LEU A 348 -1.99 32.63 11.12
C LEU A 348 -2.54 31.86 12.34
N ARG A 349 -3.86 31.98 12.56
CA ARG A 349 -4.60 31.36 13.68
C ARG A 349 -5.65 30.37 13.21
N ARG A 350 -6.33 30.61 12.08
CA ARG A 350 -7.29 29.68 11.46
C ARG A 350 -6.82 29.32 10.06
N LEU A 351 -6.74 28.03 9.78
CA LEU A 351 -6.37 27.52 8.46
C LEU A 351 -7.39 26.47 8.02
N GLN A 352 -7.91 26.66 6.82
CA GLN A 352 -8.70 25.66 6.10
C GLN A 352 -7.89 25.24 4.87
N VAL A 353 -7.46 23.97 4.81
CA VAL A 353 -6.76 23.38 3.67
C VAL A 353 -7.62 22.27 3.08
N TRP A 354 -7.95 22.41 1.79
CA TRP A 354 -8.57 21.33 1.02
C TRP A 354 -7.58 20.84 -0.04
N CYS A 355 -7.39 19.53 -0.14
CA CYS A 355 -6.52 18.89 -1.12
C CYS A 355 -7.29 17.80 -1.89
N ALA A 356 -6.89 17.55 -3.12
CA ALA A 356 -7.26 16.31 -3.80
C ALA A 356 -6.52 15.13 -3.17
N PRO A 357 -7.08 13.90 -3.17
CA PRO A 357 -6.46 12.73 -2.55
C PRO A 357 -5.02 12.46 -3.02
N ASP A 358 -4.70 12.81 -4.27
CA ASP A 358 -3.42 12.52 -4.92
C ASP A 358 -2.46 13.73 -4.98
N ALA A 359 -2.78 14.85 -4.33
CA ALA A 359 -2.21 16.18 -4.59
C ALA A 359 -0.68 16.34 -4.40
N PHE A 360 0.00 15.37 -3.78
CA PHE A 360 1.46 15.42 -3.51
C PHE A 360 2.22 14.19 -4.06
N GLY A 361 1.56 13.30 -4.80
CA GLY A 361 2.18 12.05 -5.27
C GLY A 361 2.68 11.16 -4.13
N SER A 362 3.72 10.37 -4.40
CA SER A 362 4.23 9.33 -3.47
C SER A 362 5.27 9.81 -2.45
N ARG A 363 5.61 11.10 -2.42
CA ARG A 363 6.60 11.68 -1.48
C ARG A 363 5.93 12.77 -0.64
N PRO A 364 5.99 12.71 0.70
CA PRO A 364 5.47 13.78 1.53
C PRO A 364 6.30 15.07 1.34
N PRO A 365 5.66 16.25 1.29
CA PRO A 365 6.36 17.51 1.14
C PRO A 365 7.32 17.76 2.31
N ALA A 366 8.50 18.29 2.00
CA ALA A 366 9.52 18.68 2.97
C ALA A 366 9.15 20.02 3.61
N LEU A 367 8.12 20.00 4.47
CA LEU A 367 7.60 21.20 5.10
C LEU A 367 8.66 21.88 5.97
N PRO A 368 8.84 23.21 5.87
CA PRO A 368 9.75 23.95 6.72
C PRO A 368 9.27 23.92 8.19
N ALA A 369 10.20 24.15 9.12
CA ALA A 369 9.82 24.41 10.51
C ALA A 369 8.89 25.64 10.55
N ALA A 370 7.74 25.49 11.20
CA ALA A 370 6.74 26.56 11.28
C ALA A 370 7.33 27.84 11.89
N ALA A 371 6.89 29.00 11.38
CA ALA A 371 7.39 30.28 11.86
C ALA A 371 7.14 30.46 13.38
N PRO A 372 8.10 31.02 14.14
CA PRO A 372 7.90 31.32 15.56
C PRO A 372 6.79 32.36 15.71
N GLY A 373 5.67 31.95 16.31
CA GLY A 373 4.46 32.74 16.43
C GLY A 373 3.47 32.15 17.45
N PRO A 374 2.25 32.71 17.56
CA PRO A 374 1.24 32.27 18.54
C PRO A 374 0.67 30.86 18.25
N GLY A 375 1.00 30.28 17.10
CA GLY A 375 0.55 28.96 16.67
C GLY A 375 -0.87 28.96 16.09
N LEU A 376 -1.15 27.92 15.30
CA LEU A 376 -2.46 27.70 14.72
C LEU A 376 -3.43 27.23 15.81
N ARG A 377 -4.58 27.91 15.94
CA ARG A 377 -5.66 27.59 16.89
C ARG A 377 -6.77 26.75 16.28
N TRP A 378 -7.02 26.92 14.99
CA TRP A 378 -8.07 26.19 14.28
C TRP A 378 -7.53 25.62 12.98
N LEU A 379 -7.64 24.31 12.80
CA LEU A 379 -7.29 23.61 11.57
C LEU A 379 -8.49 22.84 11.02
N THR A 380 -8.90 23.14 9.80
CA THR A 380 -9.79 22.28 9.00
C THR A 380 -8.96 21.68 7.87
N ALA A 381 -8.75 20.36 7.89
CA ALA A 381 -7.97 19.62 6.92
C ALA A 381 -8.87 18.63 6.15
N VAL A 382 -8.98 18.82 4.84
CA VAL A 382 -9.73 17.98 3.92
C VAL A 382 -8.75 17.44 2.87
N GLY A 383 -8.68 16.13 2.69
CA GLY A 383 -7.81 15.52 1.66
C GLY A 383 -6.29 15.59 1.93
N LEU A 384 -5.83 16.18 3.04
CA LEU A 384 -4.40 16.31 3.33
C LEU A 384 -3.72 14.93 3.51
N PRO A 385 -2.53 14.70 2.91
CA PRO A 385 -1.77 13.48 3.16
C PRO A 385 -1.41 13.33 4.64
N LEU A 386 -1.39 12.09 5.12
CA LEU A 386 -1.17 11.76 6.53
C LEU A 386 0.13 12.37 7.10
N ALA A 387 1.23 12.27 6.37
CA ALA A 387 2.52 12.80 6.79
C ALA A 387 2.53 14.34 6.89
N THR A 388 1.86 15.01 5.94
CA THR A 388 1.66 16.46 5.94
C THR A 388 0.82 16.88 7.16
N LEU A 389 -0.28 16.17 7.44
CA LEU A 389 -1.09 16.39 8.63
C LEU A 389 -0.29 16.17 9.92
N HIS A 390 0.49 15.09 10.01
CA HIS A 390 1.32 14.80 11.18
C HIS A 390 2.35 15.91 11.43
N ALA A 391 2.99 16.43 10.39
CA ALA A 391 3.92 17.56 10.50
C ALA A 391 3.22 18.85 10.99
N LEU A 392 2.05 19.19 10.43
CA LEU A 392 1.25 20.33 10.89
C LEU A 392 0.86 20.22 12.37
N LEU A 393 0.37 19.06 12.78
CA LEU A 393 -0.04 18.81 14.16
C LEU A 393 1.15 18.82 15.12
N LYS A 394 2.30 18.25 14.74
CA LYS A 394 3.53 18.31 15.54
C LYS A 394 4.09 19.73 15.70
N SER A 395 3.93 20.59 14.69
CA SER A 395 4.38 21.98 14.73
C SER A 395 3.46 22.92 15.51
N HIS A 396 2.14 22.68 15.51
CA HIS A 396 1.16 23.62 16.07
C HIS A 396 0.32 23.06 17.23
N GLY A 397 0.39 21.77 17.55
CA GLY A 397 -0.56 21.10 18.45
C GLY A 397 -0.69 21.69 19.85
N ARG A 398 0.37 22.34 20.37
CA ARG A 398 0.33 23.06 21.66
C ARG A 398 -0.63 24.25 21.69
N ALA A 399 -0.89 24.88 20.55
CA ALA A 399 -1.76 26.04 20.41
C ALA A 399 -3.11 25.70 19.75
N LEU A 400 -3.24 24.47 19.22
CA LEU A 400 -4.41 24.05 18.46
C LEU A 400 -5.59 23.79 19.42
N GLU A 401 -6.61 24.63 19.31
CA GLU A 401 -7.84 24.61 20.11
C GLU A 401 -8.92 23.71 19.46
N VAL A 402 -9.05 23.81 18.12
CA VAL A 402 -10.04 23.06 17.33
C VAL A 402 -9.39 22.39 16.11
N LEU A 403 -9.70 21.12 15.90
CA LEU A 403 -9.26 20.32 14.76
C LEU A 403 -10.47 19.72 14.04
N GLN A 404 -10.57 19.91 12.73
CA GLN A 404 -11.59 19.28 11.89
C GLN A 404 -10.90 18.50 10.78
N LEU A 405 -11.22 17.21 10.65
CA LEU A 405 -10.59 16.30 9.69
C LEU A 405 -11.65 15.64 8.81
N LEU A 406 -11.51 15.70 7.48
CA LEU A 406 -12.17 14.72 6.63
C LEU A 406 -11.45 13.38 6.79
N VAL A 407 -12.14 12.37 7.31
CA VAL A 407 -11.56 11.03 7.50
C VAL A 407 -12.67 9.98 7.45
N GLY A 408 -12.45 8.89 6.74
CA GLY A 408 -13.35 7.73 6.73
C GLY A 408 -13.15 6.80 7.92
N THR A 409 -14.12 5.91 8.13
CA THR A 409 -13.99 4.77 9.03
C THR A 409 -13.12 3.68 8.40
N ARG A 410 -12.99 2.54 9.07
CA ARG A 410 -12.38 1.34 8.50
C ARG A 410 -13.10 0.96 7.20
N GLY A 411 -12.34 0.63 6.15
CA GLY A 411 -12.91 0.32 4.83
C GLY A 411 -11.84 -0.07 3.79
N PRO A 412 -12.26 -0.43 2.56
CA PRO A 412 -11.34 -0.85 1.49
C PRO A 412 -10.58 0.30 0.80
N GLY A 413 -10.92 1.56 1.11
CA GLY A 413 -10.27 2.75 0.56
C GLY A 413 -8.92 3.07 1.20
N GLN A 414 -8.30 4.15 0.70
CA GLN A 414 -7.08 4.73 1.27
C GLN A 414 -7.40 6.02 2.04
N TRP A 415 -6.44 6.48 2.86
CA TRP A 415 -6.55 7.76 3.55
C TRP A 415 -6.71 8.91 2.53
N PRO A 416 -7.57 9.91 2.77
CA PRO A 416 -8.45 10.06 3.93
C PRO A 416 -9.82 9.38 3.76
N MET A 417 -10.17 8.87 2.58
CA MET A 417 -11.52 8.36 2.26
C MET A 417 -11.88 7.08 3.03
N ALA A 418 -10.88 6.31 3.49
CA ALA A 418 -11.03 5.29 4.53
C ALA A 418 -9.73 5.16 5.35
N CYS A 419 -9.84 4.77 6.61
CA CYS A 419 -8.73 4.18 7.35
C CYS A 419 -8.56 2.73 6.86
N GLY A 420 -7.74 2.53 5.84
CA GLY A 420 -7.53 1.23 5.20
C GLY A 420 -7.08 0.12 6.17
N PRO A 421 -7.17 -1.17 5.78
CA PRO A 421 -6.91 -2.32 6.65
C PRO A 421 -5.45 -2.45 7.13
N SER A 422 -4.57 -1.56 6.69
CA SER A 422 -3.14 -1.47 7.04
C SER A 422 -2.83 -0.70 8.32
N GLY A 423 -3.84 -0.22 9.07
CA GLY A 423 -3.66 0.17 10.46
C GLY A 423 -2.95 1.51 10.70
N VAL A 424 -3.16 2.51 9.83
CA VAL A 424 -2.99 3.90 10.27
C VAL A 424 -4.26 4.29 11.02
N HIS A 425 -4.22 4.22 12.35
CA HIS A 425 -5.32 4.72 13.16
C HIS A 425 -5.15 6.23 13.31
N LEU A 426 -6.26 6.96 13.25
CA LEU A 426 -6.28 8.40 13.56
C LEU A 426 -5.63 8.67 14.93
N ALA A 427 -5.86 7.77 15.89
CA ALA A 427 -5.21 7.75 17.20
C ALA A 427 -3.68 7.89 17.13
N ASP A 428 -3.00 7.16 16.23
CA ASP A 428 -1.53 7.18 16.11
C ASP A 428 -1.00 8.57 15.75
N VAL A 429 -1.73 9.29 14.89
CA VAL A 429 -1.39 10.67 14.52
C VAL A 429 -1.61 11.63 15.68
N LEU A 430 -2.69 11.44 16.44
CA LEU A 430 -3.07 12.31 17.56
C LEU A 430 -2.14 12.12 18.78
N VAL A 431 -1.69 10.90 19.07
CA VAL A 431 -0.77 10.58 20.19
C VAL A 431 0.53 11.39 20.10
N HIS A 432 1.07 11.57 18.90
CA HIS A 432 2.39 12.17 18.69
C HIS A 432 2.37 13.71 18.54
N ALA A 433 1.20 14.35 18.70
CA ALA A 433 0.98 15.75 18.33
C ALA A 433 0.99 16.78 19.48
N ASP A 434 1.17 16.37 20.75
CA ASP A 434 1.22 17.27 21.94
C ASP A 434 0.02 18.25 22.03
N LEU A 435 -1.19 17.75 21.74
CA LEU A 435 -2.45 18.49 21.56
C LEU A 435 -3.07 19.02 22.88
N ARG A 436 -2.30 19.80 23.65
CA ARG A 436 -2.68 20.21 25.02
C ARG A 436 -3.79 21.26 25.10
N ALA A 437 -3.91 22.11 24.10
CA ALA A 437 -4.95 23.15 24.03
C ALA A 437 -6.22 22.66 23.33
N LEU A 438 -6.19 21.46 22.75
CA LEU A 438 -7.27 20.95 21.92
C LEU A 438 -8.46 20.57 22.81
N TRP A 439 -9.56 21.28 22.61
CA TRP A 439 -10.82 21.04 23.30
C TRP A 439 -11.91 20.51 22.37
N ARG A 440 -11.70 20.54 21.03
CA ARG A 440 -12.65 19.97 20.06
C ARG A 440 -11.98 19.34 18.85
N LEU A 441 -12.37 18.11 18.54
CA LEU A 441 -12.02 17.33 17.35
C LEU A 441 -13.30 16.92 16.61
N VAL A 442 -13.50 17.39 15.38
CA VAL A 442 -14.64 17.00 14.53
C VAL A 442 -14.18 16.14 13.37
N LEU A 443 -14.71 14.92 13.28
CA LEU A 443 -14.49 14.01 12.16
C LEU A 443 -15.60 14.21 11.13
N ARG A 444 -15.26 14.89 10.04
CA ARG A 444 -16.13 15.10 8.87
C ARG A 444 -16.20 13.81 8.07
N ARG A 445 -17.40 13.42 7.63
CA ARG A 445 -17.65 12.13 6.95
C ARG A 445 -18.25 12.28 5.55
N LYS A 446 -18.35 13.51 5.04
CA LYS A 446 -18.89 13.79 3.71
C LYS A 446 -18.11 13.00 2.64
N ASP A 447 -18.83 12.31 1.76
CA ASP A 447 -18.29 11.57 0.62
C ASP A 447 -17.27 10.43 0.93
N CYS A 448 -17.12 10.00 2.19
CA CYS A 448 -16.16 8.97 2.59
C CYS A 448 -16.82 7.71 3.20
N CYS A 449 -16.03 6.64 3.43
CA CYS A 449 -16.55 5.42 4.08
C CYS A 449 -17.01 5.74 5.51
N HIS A 450 -18.27 5.43 5.85
CA HIS A 450 -18.81 5.65 7.18
C HIS A 450 -19.78 4.54 7.60
N GLU A 451 -19.30 3.62 8.43
CA GLU A 451 -20.13 2.63 9.14
C GLU A 451 -20.27 3.04 10.62
N ARG A 452 -21.50 3.05 11.15
CA ARG A 452 -21.77 3.57 12.51
C ARG A 452 -20.99 2.83 13.61
N ALA A 453 -20.84 1.51 13.51
CA ALA A 453 -20.07 0.72 14.49
C ALA A 453 -18.57 1.06 14.45
N ALA A 454 -17.97 1.05 13.25
CA ALA A 454 -16.56 1.43 13.06
C ALA A 454 -16.30 2.92 13.38
N CYS A 455 -17.31 3.78 13.23
CA CYS A 455 -17.25 5.18 13.65
C CYS A 455 -17.19 5.29 15.19
N ALA A 456 -18.05 4.56 15.91
CA ALA A 456 -18.04 4.53 17.37
C ALA A 456 -16.70 4.00 17.93
N GLU A 457 -16.12 2.96 17.32
CA GLU A 457 -14.78 2.45 17.64
C GLU A 457 -13.71 3.53 17.43
N GLN A 458 -13.69 4.19 16.27
CA GLN A 458 -12.72 5.23 15.92
C GLN A 458 -12.84 6.47 16.82
N LEU A 459 -14.06 6.89 17.16
CA LEU A 459 -14.33 7.96 18.13
C LEU A 459 -13.87 7.56 19.53
N GLY A 460 -14.13 6.31 19.96
CA GLY A 460 -13.68 5.79 21.25
C GLY A 460 -12.16 5.83 21.40
N LEU A 461 -11.42 5.37 20.38
CA LEU A 461 -9.96 5.46 20.33
C LEU A 461 -9.45 6.92 20.36
N ALA A 462 -10.10 7.82 19.62
CA ALA A 462 -9.72 9.24 19.63
C ALA A 462 -10.01 9.91 21.00
N ARG A 463 -11.13 9.58 21.67
CA ARG A 463 -11.47 10.04 23.03
C ARG A 463 -10.50 9.49 24.07
N PHE A 464 -10.01 8.26 23.91
CA PHE A 464 -8.99 7.67 24.77
C PHE A 464 -7.64 8.42 24.67
N VAL A 465 -7.24 8.83 23.46
CA VAL A 465 -6.02 9.63 23.24
C VAL A 465 -6.21 11.09 23.66
N LEU A 466 -7.41 11.64 23.53
CA LEU A 466 -7.74 13.04 23.82
C LEU A 466 -8.82 13.15 24.91
N PRO A 467 -8.55 12.73 26.16
CA PRO A 467 -9.56 12.69 27.24
C PRO A 467 -10.03 14.06 27.72
N ARG A 468 -9.52 15.16 27.14
CA ARG A 468 -9.88 16.55 27.45
C ARG A 468 -10.58 17.27 26.29
N ALA A 469 -10.81 16.59 25.17
CA ALA A 469 -11.42 17.17 23.98
C ALA A 469 -12.77 16.53 23.65
N ASP A 470 -13.73 17.35 23.24
CA ASP A 470 -14.96 16.92 22.58
C ASP A 470 -14.59 16.25 21.25
N VAL A 471 -14.72 14.92 21.15
CA VAL A 471 -14.53 14.22 19.88
C VAL A 471 -15.89 13.87 19.28
N LEU A 472 -16.23 14.52 18.17
CA LEU A 472 -17.53 14.47 17.50
C LEU A 472 -17.39 13.96 16.06
N CYS A 473 -18.47 13.38 15.53
CA CYS A 473 -18.61 12.97 14.13
C CYS A 473 -19.73 13.79 13.47
N GLU A 474 -19.43 14.41 12.34
CA GLU A 474 -20.36 15.29 11.60
C GLU A 474 -21.71 14.62 11.25
N THR A 475 -21.69 13.31 11.02
CA THR A 475 -22.88 12.55 10.57
C THR A 475 -23.59 11.80 11.71
N CYS A 476 -22.92 11.59 12.85
CA CYS A 476 -23.56 10.93 14.01
C CYS A 476 -24.11 11.95 15.01
N ASP A 477 -23.38 13.05 15.20
CA ASP A 477 -23.57 13.98 16.32
C ASP A 477 -24.08 15.35 15.82
N HIS A 478 -24.88 15.35 14.75
CA HIS A 478 -25.33 16.56 14.03
C HIS A 478 -26.05 17.58 14.94
N GLU A 479 -26.83 17.11 15.92
CA GLU A 479 -27.52 17.96 16.89
C GLU A 479 -26.58 18.63 17.91
N GLU A 480 -25.39 18.08 18.15
CA GLU A 480 -24.39 18.66 19.06
C GLU A 480 -23.52 19.70 18.36
N LEU A 481 -23.44 19.64 17.03
CA LEU A 481 -22.65 20.55 16.19
C LEU A 481 -23.35 21.87 15.88
N GLU A 482 -24.68 21.91 15.85
CA GLU A 482 -25.46 23.15 15.65
C GLU A 482 -25.62 24.01 16.92
N ARG A 483 -25.18 23.51 18.08
CA ARG A 483 -25.34 24.20 19.38
C ARG A 483 -24.23 25.20 19.72
N PHE A 484 -23.21 25.36 18.88
CA PHE A 484 -21.97 26.12 19.14
C PHE A 484 -21.34 26.70 17.87
#